data_AF-A0A9P1I3Q7-F1
#
_entry.id   AF-A0A9P1I3Q7-F1
#
_cell.length_a   1.000
_cell.length_b   1.000
_cell.length_c   1.000
_cell.angle_alpha   90.00
_cell.angle_beta   90.00
_cell.angle_gamma   90.00
#
_symmetry.space_group_name_H-M   'P 1'
#
loop_
_entity.id
_entity.type
_entity.pdbx_description
1 polymer ?
#
loop_
_entity_poly.entity_id
_entity_poly.type
_entity_poly.pdbx_seq_one_letter_code
_entity_poly.pdbx_strand_id
1 'polypeptide(L)'
;MARTHSYPSMDEPENMTAMYNPKLFEGDIVYTAGTFSALRSYNPGIRFNTVPGVQRNAVKQAYLKWTEGRIPYTISSQYSSFSRAKIAEALDEYKKKTCIQFSPKSAADQDYIHIVPDDGCYSLVGRVGGKQPVSLGDGCIQKGIIIHELMHAVGFFHEQSRADRDEYIVINWNNVEPGLQDQFDKYSLSMIDHLGTKYDYESVMHYAPTAFSKNGKPTIEPKQANVEIGQRMGFSANDLYKINKLYNCSNLEEVETVTTLSKAAKKPLTAGKTGTGSSIKKEIEENSGKPVEEDCVDRRRDCEFLARAGHCDSKFSKKFMAENCSKSCDKCPTEKVVKETDKSESTKCEDARTWCEKWANSGMCTQALFKPYMSKKCAKSCQLC
;
A
#
# COMPACT_ATOMS: atom_id res chain seq x y z
N MET A 1 -35.02 -6.46 35.66
CA MET A 1 -34.19 -7.49 34.99
C MET A 1 -33.63 -6.88 33.71
N ALA A 2 -32.40 -6.36 33.75
CA ALA A 2 -31.74 -5.80 32.59
C ALA A 2 -31.20 -6.95 31.72
N ARG A 3 -31.69 -7.07 30.49
CA ARG A 3 -31.16 -8.04 29.52
C ARG A 3 -29.90 -7.46 28.90
N THR A 4 -28.75 -7.98 29.31
CA THR A 4 -27.46 -7.81 28.63
C THR A 4 -27.59 -8.34 27.19
N HIS A 5 -27.48 -7.45 26.20
CA HIS A 5 -27.25 -7.88 24.81
C HIS A 5 -25.76 -8.10 24.64
N SER A 6 -25.37 -9.38 24.56
CA SER A 6 -24.07 -9.82 24.10
C SER A 6 -23.94 -9.50 22.60
N TYR A 7 -22.93 -8.72 22.23
CA TYR A 7 -22.54 -8.57 20.83
C TYR A 7 -22.03 -9.92 20.30
N PRO A 8 -22.56 -10.43 19.15
CA PRO A 8 -22.00 -11.61 18.51
C PRO A 8 -20.65 -11.29 17.85
N SER A 9 -19.84 -12.34 17.69
CA SER A 9 -18.52 -12.36 17.08
C SER A 9 -18.45 -11.65 15.73
N MET A 10 -17.36 -10.90 15.51
CA MET A 10 -16.98 -10.38 14.19
C MET A 10 -16.48 -11.54 13.32
N ASP A 11 -17.41 -12.34 12.81
CA ASP A 11 -17.13 -13.22 11.68
C ASP A 11 -17.09 -12.32 10.43
N GLU A 12 -15.94 -12.25 9.75
CA GLU A 12 -15.86 -11.53 8.47
C GLU A 12 -16.89 -12.10 7.49
N PRO A 13 -17.56 -11.28 6.68
CA PRO A 13 -18.36 -11.82 5.59
C PRO A 13 -17.43 -12.66 4.69
N GLU A 14 -17.78 -13.94 4.48
CA GLU A 14 -17.06 -14.93 3.66
C GLU A 14 -16.56 -14.35 2.32
N ASN A 15 -17.20 -13.28 1.86
CA ASN A 15 -16.95 -12.56 0.64
C ASN A 15 -15.64 -11.72 0.57
N MET A 16 -14.99 -11.38 1.69
CA MET A 16 -13.70 -10.64 1.63
C MET A 16 -12.50 -11.53 1.29
N THR A 17 -12.62 -12.84 1.50
CA THR A 17 -11.55 -13.81 1.17
C THR A 17 -11.33 -13.95 -0.35
N ALA A 18 -12.38 -13.77 -1.15
CA ALA A 18 -12.32 -13.88 -2.61
C ALA A 18 -11.42 -12.82 -3.28
N MET A 19 -11.11 -11.73 -2.57
CA MET A 19 -10.24 -10.66 -3.06
C MET A 19 -8.75 -10.94 -2.86
N TYR A 20 -8.37 -11.78 -1.88
CA TYR A 20 -6.97 -11.94 -1.49
C TYR A 20 -6.37 -13.19 -2.12
N ASN A 21 -5.84 -13.07 -3.34
CA ASN A 21 -5.11 -14.14 -4.00
C ASN A 21 -3.58 -14.02 -3.75
N PRO A 22 -2.96 -14.93 -2.98
CA PRO A 22 -1.53 -14.85 -2.64
C PRO A 22 -0.58 -14.95 -3.85
N LYS A 23 -1.07 -15.37 -5.02
CA LYS A 23 -0.28 -15.50 -6.26
C LYS A 23 -0.29 -14.22 -7.11
N LEU A 24 -1.11 -13.24 -6.73
CA LEU A 24 -1.22 -11.94 -7.37
C LEU A 24 -0.47 -10.90 -6.54
N PHE A 25 -0.15 -9.78 -7.19
CA PHE A 25 0.48 -8.69 -6.50
C PHE A 25 -0.57 -7.97 -5.66
N GLU A 26 -0.26 -7.72 -4.39
CA GLU A 26 -1.22 -7.15 -3.46
C GLU A 26 -2.59 -7.86 -3.53
N GLY A 27 -2.61 -9.19 -3.70
CA GLY A 27 -3.84 -9.98 -3.66
C GLY A 27 -4.68 -10.00 -4.93
N ASP A 28 -4.75 -8.92 -5.69
CA ASP A 28 -5.72 -8.75 -6.78
C ASP A 28 -5.16 -7.93 -7.97
N ILE A 29 -3.86 -7.60 -7.98
CA ILE A 29 -3.23 -6.91 -9.11
C ILE A 29 -2.48 -7.93 -10.00
N VAL A 30 -2.89 -7.98 -11.27
CA VAL A 30 -2.22 -8.76 -12.33
C VAL A 30 -1.32 -7.87 -13.20
N TYR A 31 -0.36 -8.48 -13.89
CA TYR A 31 0.48 -7.79 -14.88
C TYR A 31 0.64 -8.66 -16.12
N THR A 32 0.47 -8.10 -17.32
CA THR A 32 0.67 -8.82 -18.59
C THR A 32 2.05 -8.57 -19.17
N ALA A 33 2.65 -9.62 -19.73
CA ALA A 33 4.00 -9.60 -20.33
C ALA A 33 4.13 -8.84 -21.65
N GLY A 34 3.01 -8.61 -22.35
CA GLY A 34 3.02 -8.22 -23.76
C GLY A 34 3.01 -6.72 -24.06
N THR A 35 2.70 -5.85 -23.11
CA THR A 35 2.42 -4.42 -23.35
C THR A 35 3.68 -3.55 -23.52
N PHE A 36 4.85 -4.05 -23.15
CA PHE A 36 6.10 -3.25 -23.16
C PHE A 36 6.88 -3.29 -24.46
N SER A 37 6.61 -4.27 -25.33
CA SER A 37 7.26 -4.33 -26.64
C SER A 37 6.82 -3.18 -27.55
N ALA A 38 5.58 -2.70 -27.41
CA ALA A 38 5.06 -1.56 -28.17
C ALA A 38 5.53 -0.19 -27.64
N LEU A 39 5.79 -0.05 -26.33
CA LEU A 39 6.23 1.21 -25.71
C LEU A 39 7.71 1.52 -25.91
N ARG A 40 8.54 0.52 -26.25
CA ARG A 40 9.98 0.68 -26.47
C ARG A 40 10.31 1.50 -27.73
N SER A 41 9.38 1.61 -28.68
CA SER A 41 9.64 2.28 -29.96
C SER A 41 9.41 3.80 -29.97
N TYR A 42 8.94 4.43 -28.87
CA TYR A 42 8.42 5.81 -28.98
C TYR A 42 9.17 6.93 -28.20
N ASN A 43 10.00 6.70 -27.16
CA ASN A 43 10.83 7.80 -26.61
C ASN A 43 11.92 7.42 -25.58
N PRO A 44 13.23 7.64 -25.84
CA PRO A 44 14.32 7.26 -24.92
C PRO A 44 14.83 8.39 -23.96
N GLY A 45 14.11 9.51 -23.79
CA GLY A 45 14.76 10.77 -23.39
C GLY A 45 14.45 11.47 -22.05
N ILE A 46 13.64 10.96 -21.11
CA ILE A 46 13.21 11.80 -19.97
C ILE A 46 13.93 11.49 -18.64
N ARG A 47 14.64 12.49 -18.10
CA ARG A 47 15.23 12.49 -16.72
C ARG A 47 14.41 13.40 -15.80
N PHE A 48 14.20 13.01 -14.54
CA PHE A 48 13.61 13.89 -13.51
C PHE A 48 14.33 13.82 -12.16
N ASN A 49 14.72 15.00 -11.66
CA ASN A 49 15.33 15.28 -10.36
C ASN A 49 14.33 15.19 -9.18
N THR A 50 14.86 14.91 -8.00
CA THR A 50 14.19 14.77 -6.70
C THR A 50 13.98 16.10 -5.98
N VAL A 51 12.76 16.37 -5.48
CA VAL A 51 12.47 17.43 -4.49
C VAL A 51 12.09 16.76 -3.15
N PRO A 52 12.68 17.14 -2.01
CA PRO A 52 12.32 16.58 -0.70
C PRO A 52 10.96 17.10 -0.20
N GLY A 53 10.11 16.22 0.35
CA GLY A 53 8.98 16.61 1.21
C GLY A 53 7.55 16.33 0.74
N VAL A 54 7.30 15.52 -0.31
CA VAL A 54 5.92 15.23 -0.78
C VAL A 54 5.76 13.76 -1.21
N GLN A 55 4.80 13.03 -0.63
CA GLN A 55 4.63 11.54 -0.67
C GLN A 55 3.26 11.10 -1.26
N ARG A 56 3.05 9.86 -1.79
CA ARG A 56 2.04 9.66 -2.87
C ARG A 56 1.32 8.22 -3.19
N ASN A 57 0.00 8.06 -3.66
CA ASN A 57 -0.96 6.88 -3.94
C ASN A 57 -1.73 6.52 -5.32
N ALA A 58 -1.63 7.26 -6.44
CA ALA A 58 -2.16 6.92 -7.79
C ALA A 58 -1.07 6.79 -8.89
N VAL A 59 -1.38 6.26 -10.09
CA VAL A 59 -0.41 6.25 -11.22
C VAL A 59 0.06 7.67 -11.59
N LYS A 60 1.38 7.86 -11.66
CA LYS A 60 2.00 9.17 -11.93
C LYS A 60 2.12 9.46 -13.42
N GLN A 61 2.34 8.42 -14.22
CA GLN A 61 2.65 8.56 -15.64
C GLN A 61 1.37 8.77 -16.46
N ALA A 62 1.33 9.86 -17.23
CA ALA A 62 0.20 10.17 -18.11
C ALA A 62 -0.16 9.04 -19.08
N TYR A 63 0.82 8.22 -19.52
CA TYR A 63 0.53 7.11 -20.43
C TYR A 63 -0.26 5.97 -19.77
N LEU A 64 -0.21 5.82 -18.43
CA LEU A 64 -1.02 4.87 -17.69
C LEU A 64 -2.44 5.36 -17.43
N LYS A 65 -2.74 6.62 -17.75
CA LYS A 65 -4.11 7.14 -17.70
C LYS A 65 -4.84 6.75 -18.98
N TRP A 66 -6.15 6.59 -18.85
CA TRP A 66 -7.04 6.50 -20.01
C TRP A 66 -7.21 7.88 -20.62
N THR A 67 -7.07 7.98 -21.94
CA THR A 67 -7.22 9.26 -22.65
C THR A 67 -8.60 9.86 -22.35
N GLU A 68 -8.61 11.09 -21.83
CA GLU A 68 -9.82 11.83 -21.46
C GLU A 68 -10.75 11.10 -20.46
N GLY A 69 -10.23 10.11 -19.73
CA GLY A 69 -11.03 9.32 -18.79
C GLY A 69 -12.02 8.35 -19.44
N ARG A 70 -11.97 8.16 -20.77
CA ARG A 70 -12.80 7.17 -21.46
C ARG A 70 -12.15 5.78 -21.40
N ILE A 71 -12.86 4.83 -20.81
CA ILE A 71 -12.40 3.43 -20.65
C ILE A 71 -13.31 2.52 -21.49
N PRO A 72 -12.87 2.08 -22.68
CA PRO A 72 -13.64 1.14 -23.47
C PRO A 72 -13.70 -0.22 -22.78
N TYR A 73 -14.86 -0.88 -22.80
CA TYR A 73 -15.01 -2.19 -22.18
C TYR A 73 -15.80 -3.19 -23.03
N THR A 74 -15.55 -4.47 -22.77
CA THR A 74 -16.37 -5.60 -23.21
C THR A 74 -16.73 -6.46 -22.00
N ILE A 75 -17.87 -7.15 -22.03
CA ILE A 75 -18.32 -8.03 -20.95
C ILE A 75 -18.47 -9.45 -21.50
N SER A 76 -17.82 -10.42 -20.85
CA SER A 76 -17.91 -11.83 -21.20
C SER A 76 -19.36 -12.33 -21.25
N SER A 77 -19.69 -13.15 -22.25
CA SER A 77 -21.01 -13.79 -22.39
C SER A 77 -21.34 -14.76 -21.25
N GLN A 78 -20.33 -15.17 -20.47
CA GLN A 78 -20.48 -16.06 -19.32
C GLN A 78 -21.25 -15.44 -18.15
N TYR A 79 -21.33 -14.11 -18.07
CA TYR A 79 -22.08 -13.45 -17.00
C TYR A 79 -23.59 -13.58 -17.15
N SER A 80 -24.23 -13.99 -16.06
CA SER A 80 -25.69 -13.96 -15.89
C SER A 80 -26.25 -12.54 -16.00
N SER A 81 -27.58 -12.43 -16.18
CA SER A 81 -28.29 -11.15 -16.15
C SER A 81 -28.10 -10.41 -14.81
N PHE A 82 -28.08 -11.15 -13.69
CA PHE A 82 -27.83 -10.60 -12.36
C PHE A 82 -26.42 -9.99 -12.25
N SER A 83 -25.40 -10.73 -12.67
CA SER A 83 -24.02 -10.25 -12.66
C SER A 83 -23.84 -9.02 -13.54
N ARG A 84 -24.45 -9.01 -14.73
CA ARG A 84 -24.46 -7.85 -15.64
C ARG A 84 -25.15 -6.63 -15.02
N ALA A 85 -26.25 -6.81 -14.29
CA ALA A 85 -26.92 -5.73 -13.59
C ALA A 85 -26.04 -5.12 -12.49
N LYS A 86 -25.31 -5.95 -11.73
CA LYS A 86 -24.36 -5.49 -10.71
C LYS A 86 -23.14 -4.77 -11.30
N ILE A 87 -22.62 -5.27 -12.42
CA ILE A 87 -21.56 -4.57 -13.16
C ILE A 87 -22.09 -3.21 -13.65
N ALA A 88 -23.27 -3.16 -14.25
CA ALA A 88 -23.87 -1.92 -14.72
C ALA A 88 -24.11 -0.91 -13.58
N GLU A 89 -24.53 -1.37 -12.40
CA GLU A 89 -24.70 -0.54 -11.20
C GLU A 89 -23.38 0.15 -10.79
N ALA A 90 -22.27 -0.57 -10.78
CA ALA A 90 -20.95 -0.02 -10.48
C ALA A 90 -20.46 0.97 -11.56
N LEU A 91 -20.63 0.65 -12.85
CA LEU A 91 -20.26 1.54 -13.95
C LEU A 91 -21.06 2.86 -13.92
N ASP A 92 -22.35 2.79 -13.57
CA ASP A 92 -23.20 3.97 -13.42
C ASP A 92 -22.79 4.84 -12.23
N GLU A 93 -22.26 4.25 -11.15
CA GLU A 93 -21.74 5.00 -10.01
C GLU A 93 -20.51 5.86 -10.39
N TYR A 94 -19.59 5.32 -11.21
CA TYR A 94 -18.49 6.12 -11.78
C TYR A 94 -19.00 7.27 -12.64
N LYS A 95 -19.94 6.99 -13.55
CA LYS A 95 -20.51 7.98 -14.45
C LYS A 95 -21.18 9.14 -13.70
N LYS A 96 -21.84 8.84 -12.57
CA LYS A 96 -22.55 9.84 -11.76
C LYS A 96 -21.64 10.70 -10.89
N LYS A 97 -20.55 10.12 -10.39
CA LYS A 97 -19.70 10.75 -9.36
C LYS A 97 -18.35 11.26 -9.87
N THR A 98 -18.00 10.94 -11.12
CA THR A 98 -16.71 11.28 -11.72
C THR A 98 -16.86 11.61 -13.20
N CYS A 99 -15.78 12.10 -13.84
CA CYS A 99 -15.73 12.20 -15.29
C CYS A 99 -15.25 10.92 -16.01
N ILE A 100 -15.04 9.81 -15.29
CA ILE A 100 -14.67 8.53 -15.92
C ILE A 100 -15.86 7.99 -16.71
N GLN A 101 -15.60 7.63 -17.97
CA GLN A 101 -16.62 7.15 -18.89
C GLN A 101 -16.30 5.73 -19.34
N PHE A 102 -16.91 4.76 -18.66
CA PHE A 102 -16.93 3.39 -19.17
C PHE A 102 -17.87 3.30 -20.36
N SER A 103 -17.32 2.99 -21.54
CA SER A 103 -18.06 2.94 -22.80
C SER A 103 -17.94 1.56 -23.45
N PRO A 104 -18.99 1.04 -24.11
CA PRO A 104 -18.84 -0.17 -24.92
C PRO A 104 -17.72 0.00 -25.96
N LYS A 105 -16.87 -1.02 -26.08
CA LYS A 105 -15.77 -1.04 -27.02
C LYS A 105 -16.28 -0.95 -28.47
N SER A 106 -15.69 -0.05 -29.25
CA SER A 106 -15.84 0.07 -30.70
C SER A 106 -14.70 -0.62 -31.46
N ALA A 107 -14.80 -0.71 -32.79
CA ALA A 107 -13.71 -1.22 -33.62
C ALA A 107 -12.43 -0.35 -33.58
N ALA A 108 -12.57 0.95 -33.30
CA ALA A 108 -11.44 1.89 -33.22
C ALA A 108 -10.66 1.78 -31.90
N ASP A 109 -11.28 1.21 -30.85
CA ASP A 109 -10.65 1.07 -29.53
C ASP A 109 -9.60 -0.05 -29.55
N GLN A 110 -8.33 0.33 -29.51
CA GLN A 110 -7.18 -0.59 -29.41
C GLN A 110 -6.96 -1.06 -27.97
N ASP A 111 -7.06 -0.13 -27.03
CA ASP A 111 -6.90 -0.37 -25.60
C ASP A 111 -8.27 -0.42 -24.94
N TYR A 112 -8.55 -1.48 -24.19
CA TYR A 112 -9.85 -1.67 -23.56
C TYR A 112 -9.78 -2.71 -22.45
N ILE A 113 -10.69 -2.61 -21.49
CA ILE A 113 -10.85 -3.64 -20.45
C ILE A 113 -11.79 -4.75 -20.94
N HIS A 114 -11.52 -5.99 -20.55
CA HIS A 114 -12.40 -7.13 -20.75
C HIS A 114 -12.82 -7.69 -19.40
N ILE A 115 -14.08 -7.47 -19.05
CA ILE A 115 -14.67 -7.94 -17.81
C ILE A 115 -15.02 -9.43 -17.98
N VAL A 116 -14.43 -10.30 -17.16
CA VAL A 116 -14.45 -11.77 -17.33
C VAL A 116 -14.53 -12.50 -15.99
N PRO A 117 -15.27 -13.61 -15.86
CA PRO A 117 -15.34 -14.37 -14.61
C PRO A 117 -14.21 -15.40 -14.53
N ASP A 118 -12.97 -14.94 -14.43
CA ASP A 118 -11.84 -15.84 -14.14
C ASP A 118 -11.80 -16.16 -12.62
N ASP A 119 -10.83 -16.95 -12.19
CA ASP A 119 -10.66 -17.32 -10.78
C ASP A 119 -10.18 -16.13 -9.93
N GLY A 120 -11.07 -15.64 -9.05
CA GLY A 120 -10.84 -14.52 -8.14
C GLY A 120 -11.20 -13.14 -8.71
N CYS A 121 -11.03 -12.12 -7.87
CA CYS A 121 -11.20 -10.70 -8.22
C CYS A 121 -9.82 -10.13 -8.52
N TYR A 122 -9.63 -9.55 -9.72
CA TYR A 122 -8.34 -8.94 -10.05
C TYR A 122 -8.40 -7.95 -11.22
N SER A 123 -7.41 -7.07 -11.30
CA SER A 123 -7.29 -6.07 -12.36
C SER A 123 -5.84 -5.66 -12.64
N LEU A 124 -5.62 -4.96 -13.75
CA LEU A 124 -4.37 -4.23 -13.97
C LEU A 124 -4.53 -2.78 -13.50
N VAL A 125 -3.43 -2.16 -13.05
CA VAL A 125 -3.46 -0.76 -12.64
C VAL A 125 -3.26 0.18 -13.83
N GLY A 126 -4.31 0.94 -14.15
CA GLY A 126 -4.31 1.91 -15.25
C GLY A 126 -4.44 1.28 -16.64
N ARG A 127 -4.20 2.10 -17.67
CA ARG A 127 -4.17 1.71 -19.08
C ARG A 127 -2.81 1.12 -19.44
N VAL A 128 -2.74 -0.20 -19.60
CA VAL A 128 -1.49 -0.88 -19.98
C VAL A 128 -1.32 -1.03 -21.49
N GLY A 129 -2.42 -0.99 -22.26
CA GLY A 129 -2.46 -1.20 -23.70
C GLY A 129 -3.10 -2.52 -24.11
N GLY A 130 -3.75 -2.55 -25.27
CA GLY A 130 -4.47 -3.72 -25.78
C GLY A 130 -5.68 -4.13 -24.94
N LYS A 131 -6.09 -5.40 -25.09
CA LYS A 131 -7.10 -6.05 -24.23
C LYS A 131 -6.48 -6.34 -22.86
N GLN A 132 -7.00 -5.75 -21.80
CA GLN A 132 -6.59 -6.04 -20.42
C GLN A 132 -7.75 -6.63 -19.60
N PRO A 133 -7.57 -7.74 -18.86
CA PRO A 133 -8.66 -8.33 -18.08
C PRO A 133 -9.01 -7.50 -16.84
N VAL A 134 -10.28 -7.55 -16.47
CA VAL A 134 -10.79 -7.25 -15.13
C VAL A 134 -11.60 -8.47 -14.71
N SER A 135 -11.07 -9.27 -13.79
CA SER A 135 -11.72 -10.49 -13.33
C SER A 135 -12.74 -10.19 -12.24
N LEU A 136 -13.97 -10.63 -12.46
CA LEU A 136 -15.01 -10.68 -11.42
C LEU A 136 -15.56 -12.10 -11.40
N GLY A 137 -14.84 -13.01 -10.74
CA GLY A 137 -15.24 -14.39 -10.53
C GLY A 137 -16.27 -14.58 -9.42
N ASP A 138 -16.33 -15.79 -8.88
CA ASP A 138 -17.19 -16.14 -7.75
C ASP A 138 -16.80 -15.32 -6.50
N GLY A 139 -17.80 -14.80 -5.78
CA GLY A 139 -17.59 -13.87 -4.66
C GLY A 139 -17.31 -12.41 -5.05
N CYS A 140 -17.02 -12.11 -6.33
CA CYS A 140 -16.68 -10.75 -6.77
C CYS A 140 -17.90 -9.90 -7.19
N ILE A 141 -19.08 -10.51 -7.37
CA ILE A 141 -20.30 -9.85 -7.88
C ILE A 141 -21.00 -9.05 -6.76
N GLN A 142 -20.27 -8.10 -6.18
CA GLN A 142 -20.75 -7.13 -5.22
C GLN A 142 -20.31 -5.74 -5.65
N LYS A 143 -21.19 -4.74 -5.50
CA LYS A 143 -20.95 -3.40 -6.05
C LYS A 143 -19.60 -2.80 -5.63
N GLY A 144 -19.25 -2.84 -4.34
CA GLY A 144 -17.99 -2.27 -3.87
C GLY A 144 -16.75 -3.02 -4.35
N ILE A 145 -16.82 -4.35 -4.53
CA ILE A 145 -15.72 -5.13 -5.12
C ILE A 145 -15.56 -4.79 -6.60
N ILE A 146 -16.67 -4.68 -7.33
CA ILE A 146 -16.62 -4.27 -8.74
C ILE A 146 -16.03 -2.86 -8.85
N ILE A 147 -16.44 -1.93 -7.97
CA ILE A 147 -15.84 -0.60 -7.89
C ILE A 147 -14.33 -0.68 -7.62
N HIS A 148 -13.89 -1.52 -6.68
CA HIS A 148 -12.48 -1.72 -6.36
C HIS A 148 -11.66 -2.14 -7.59
N GLU A 149 -12.08 -3.20 -8.29
CA GLU A 149 -11.36 -3.71 -9.47
C GLU A 149 -11.35 -2.71 -10.63
N LEU A 150 -12.44 -1.96 -10.79
CA LEU A 150 -12.50 -0.87 -11.76
C LEU A 150 -11.61 0.32 -11.34
N MET A 151 -11.42 0.55 -10.04
CA MET A 151 -10.56 1.63 -9.53
C MET A 151 -9.07 1.31 -9.75
N HIS A 152 -8.68 0.04 -9.68
CA HIS A 152 -7.41 -0.42 -10.23
C HIS A 152 -7.29 -0.08 -11.71
N ALA A 153 -8.26 -0.46 -12.55
CA ALA A 153 -8.23 -0.17 -13.98
C ALA A 153 -8.16 1.35 -14.28
N VAL A 154 -8.77 2.19 -13.43
CA VAL A 154 -8.70 3.65 -13.51
C VAL A 154 -7.29 4.18 -13.19
N GLY A 155 -6.52 3.48 -12.35
CA GLY A 155 -5.11 3.78 -12.08
C GLY A 155 -4.72 3.94 -10.62
N PHE A 156 -5.42 3.27 -9.69
CA PHE A 156 -5.12 3.33 -8.26
C PHE A 156 -4.52 2.03 -7.74
N PHE A 157 -3.57 2.16 -6.82
CA PHE A 157 -3.07 1.06 -5.99
C PHE A 157 -3.78 1.10 -4.63
N HIS A 158 -3.46 0.14 -3.77
CA HIS A 158 -4.06 0.06 -2.46
C HIS A 158 -3.69 1.20 -1.50
N GLU A 159 -4.60 1.51 -0.58
CA GLU A 159 -4.40 2.55 0.44
C GLU A 159 -3.41 2.12 1.53
N GLN A 160 -3.37 0.85 1.94
CA GLN A 160 -2.41 0.38 2.94
C GLN A 160 -0.96 0.33 2.44
N SER A 161 -0.73 0.48 1.13
CA SER A 161 0.61 0.44 0.55
C SER A 161 1.25 1.82 0.41
N ARG A 162 0.55 2.87 0.87
CA ARG A 162 1.10 4.24 0.96
C ARG A 162 2.46 4.27 1.63
N ALA A 163 3.33 5.17 1.17
CA ALA A 163 4.62 5.39 1.80
C ALA A 163 4.49 5.83 3.28
N ASP A 164 3.48 6.66 3.57
CA ASP A 164 3.15 7.21 4.89
C ASP A 164 2.25 6.29 5.74
N ARG A 165 1.88 5.09 5.27
CA ARG A 165 0.90 4.22 5.96
C ARG A 165 1.25 3.91 7.40
N ASP A 166 2.55 3.80 7.72
CA ASP A 166 3.02 3.50 9.09
C ASP A 166 2.77 4.66 10.07
N GLU A 167 2.34 5.84 9.62
CA GLU A 167 1.85 6.92 10.49
C GLU A 167 0.41 6.66 10.97
N TYR A 168 -0.36 5.87 10.22
CA TYR A 168 -1.81 5.69 10.37
C TYR A 168 -2.20 4.27 10.83
N ILE A 169 -1.50 3.25 10.35
CA ILE A 169 -1.77 1.85 10.65
C ILE A 169 -0.53 1.14 11.20
N VAL A 170 -0.75 -0.01 11.85
CA VAL A 170 0.28 -0.96 12.28
C VAL A 170 0.07 -2.26 11.52
N ILE A 171 1.15 -2.79 10.94
CA ILE A 171 1.15 -4.15 10.37
C ILE A 171 1.60 -5.14 11.43
N ASN A 172 0.71 -6.05 11.81
CA ASN A 172 0.98 -7.14 12.74
C ASN A 172 1.64 -8.31 12.02
N TRP A 173 2.94 -8.19 11.73
CA TRP A 173 3.71 -9.22 11.00
C TRP A 173 3.62 -10.62 11.58
N ASN A 174 3.39 -10.75 12.89
CA ASN A 174 3.20 -12.03 13.56
C ASN A 174 1.90 -12.75 13.17
N ASN A 175 0.89 -12.03 12.69
CA ASN A 175 -0.38 -12.59 12.22
C ASN A 175 -0.38 -12.84 10.70
N VAL A 176 0.58 -12.28 9.95
CA VAL A 176 0.69 -12.47 8.49
C VAL A 176 1.14 -13.90 8.16
N GLU A 177 0.51 -14.52 7.16
CA GLU A 177 0.89 -15.81 6.59
C GLU A 177 2.37 -15.79 6.15
N PRO A 178 3.19 -16.77 6.57
CA PRO A 178 4.58 -16.86 6.15
C PRO A 178 4.72 -16.87 4.63
N GLY A 179 5.52 -15.94 4.09
CA GLY A 179 5.74 -15.81 2.65
C GLY A 179 4.82 -14.81 1.95
N LEU A 180 3.87 -14.18 2.65
CA LEU A 180 2.97 -13.15 2.11
C LEU A 180 3.29 -11.74 2.65
N GLN A 181 4.44 -11.53 3.28
CA GLN A 181 4.81 -10.21 3.81
C GLN A 181 4.95 -9.14 2.72
N ASP A 182 5.28 -9.53 1.49
CA ASP A 182 5.40 -8.64 0.34
C ASP A 182 4.04 -8.06 -0.12
N GLN A 183 2.91 -8.68 0.26
CA GLN A 183 1.56 -8.15 0.03
C GLN A 183 1.31 -6.85 0.82
N PHE A 184 2.21 -6.52 1.74
CA PHE A 184 2.20 -5.29 2.53
C PHE A 184 3.42 -4.40 2.22
N ASP A 185 4.19 -4.65 1.15
CA ASP A 185 5.32 -3.78 0.80
C ASP A 185 4.82 -2.35 0.51
N LYS A 186 5.50 -1.34 1.08
CA LYS A 186 5.19 0.07 0.80
C LYS A 186 5.83 0.53 -0.50
N TYR A 187 5.19 1.48 -1.16
CA TYR A 187 5.75 2.09 -2.35
C TYR A 187 6.71 3.25 -2.05
N SER A 188 7.73 3.40 -2.89
CA SER A 188 8.64 4.54 -2.81
C SER A 188 7.99 5.82 -3.35
N LEU A 189 8.42 6.97 -2.85
CA LEU A 189 7.92 8.29 -3.26
C LEU A 189 8.10 8.61 -4.76
N SER A 190 8.91 7.82 -5.45
CA SER A 190 9.13 7.94 -6.90
C SER A 190 8.00 7.31 -7.75
N MET A 191 7.16 6.45 -7.15
CA MET A 191 6.33 5.49 -7.87
C MET A 191 4.84 5.89 -7.95
N ILE A 192 4.30 6.64 -6.99
CA ILE A 192 2.85 6.79 -6.86
C ILE A 192 2.45 8.30 -6.63
N ASP A 193 1.15 8.76 -6.64
CA ASP A 193 0.55 10.14 -6.32
C ASP A 193 -0.59 10.25 -5.24
N HIS A 194 -0.44 10.86 -4.03
CA HIS A 194 -1.49 10.88 -2.95
C HIS A 194 -2.50 11.98 -3.25
N LEU A 195 -2.24 12.79 -4.28
CA LEU A 195 -3.10 13.86 -4.76
C LEU A 195 -3.44 14.88 -3.66
N GLY A 196 -2.59 15.05 -2.64
CA GLY A 196 -2.78 16.03 -1.55
C GLY A 196 -3.85 15.64 -0.52
N THR A 197 -4.07 14.34 -0.34
CA THR A 197 -5.13 13.82 0.53
C THR A 197 -4.56 13.15 1.78
N LYS A 198 -5.31 13.22 2.89
CA LYS A 198 -5.00 12.45 4.10
C LYS A 198 -5.14 10.94 3.81
N TYR A 199 -4.54 10.13 4.68
CA TYR A 199 -4.79 8.68 4.67
C TYR A 199 -6.27 8.40 4.87
N ASP A 200 -6.80 7.47 4.07
CA ASP A 200 -8.23 7.17 4.05
C ASP A 200 -8.53 5.74 4.49
N TYR A 201 -8.85 5.58 5.77
CA TYR A 201 -9.25 4.29 6.33
C TYR A 201 -10.52 3.72 5.67
N GLU A 202 -11.40 4.60 5.17
CA GLU A 202 -12.66 4.22 4.53
C GLU A 202 -12.52 3.97 3.02
N SER A 203 -11.31 4.10 2.45
CA SER A 203 -11.08 3.88 1.03
C SER A 203 -11.53 2.48 0.64
N VAL A 204 -12.23 2.37 -0.49
CA VAL A 204 -12.57 1.07 -1.09
C VAL A 204 -11.30 0.30 -1.48
N MET A 205 -10.17 1.02 -1.64
CA MET A 205 -8.83 0.46 -1.91
C MET A 205 -8.05 0.09 -0.65
N HIS A 206 -8.65 0.17 0.54
CA HIS A 206 -8.01 -0.28 1.78
C HIS A 206 -8.28 -1.77 2.02
N TYR A 207 -7.26 -2.52 2.43
CA TYR A 207 -7.43 -3.89 2.92
C TYR A 207 -8.30 -3.98 4.17
N ALA A 208 -8.94 -5.14 4.33
CA ALA A 208 -9.62 -5.54 5.56
C ALA A 208 -8.62 -5.84 6.69
N PRO A 209 -9.06 -5.79 7.96
CA PRO A 209 -8.18 -6.01 9.10
C PRO A 209 -7.43 -7.35 9.07
N THR A 210 -8.05 -8.40 8.53
CA THR A 210 -7.49 -9.77 8.55
C THR A 210 -6.87 -10.22 7.22
N ALA A 211 -6.65 -9.30 6.27
CA ALA A 211 -6.05 -9.62 4.97
C ALA A 211 -4.76 -10.45 5.14
N PHE A 212 -4.66 -11.59 4.46
CA PHE A 212 -3.52 -12.52 4.54
C PHE A 212 -3.16 -13.00 5.96
N SER A 213 -4.15 -13.08 6.86
CA SER A 213 -3.96 -13.59 8.21
C SER A 213 -3.82 -15.12 8.23
N LYS A 214 -2.83 -15.62 8.98
CA LYS A 214 -2.64 -17.07 9.21
C LYS A 214 -3.50 -17.65 10.32
N ASN A 215 -4.10 -16.79 11.14
CA ASN A 215 -4.73 -17.16 12.39
C ASN A 215 -6.07 -16.45 12.64
N GLY A 216 -6.63 -15.81 11.61
CA GLY A 216 -7.87 -15.03 11.68
C GLY A 216 -7.78 -13.75 12.52
N LYS A 217 -6.59 -13.41 13.07
CA LYS A 217 -6.38 -12.17 13.82
C LYS A 217 -6.00 -11.02 12.89
N PRO A 218 -6.22 -9.77 13.28
CA PRO A 218 -5.88 -8.62 12.45
C PRO A 218 -4.39 -8.59 12.07
N THR A 219 -4.12 -8.50 10.77
CA THR A 219 -2.81 -8.17 10.19
C THR A 219 -2.62 -6.66 10.07
N ILE A 220 -3.71 -5.88 10.02
CA ILE A 220 -3.70 -4.42 9.99
C ILE A 220 -4.53 -3.87 11.15
N GLU A 221 -3.95 -2.95 11.92
CA GLU A 221 -4.65 -2.22 12.98
C GLU A 221 -4.54 -0.70 12.78
N PRO A 222 -5.66 0.04 12.74
CA PRO A 222 -5.65 1.50 12.78
C PRO A 222 -5.06 2.01 14.10
N LYS A 223 -4.20 3.04 14.03
CA LYS A 223 -3.72 3.74 15.23
C LYS A 223 -4.77 4.67 15.83
N GLN A 224 -5.70 5.14 15.00
CA GLN A 224 -6.83 5.92 15.47
C GLN A 224 -7.90 4.99 16.05
N ALA A 225 -8.35 5.29 17.28
CA ALA A 225 -9.41 4.52 17.93
C ALA A 225 -10.75 4.66 17.18
N ASN A 226 -11.55 3.59 17.20
CA ASN A 226 -12.90 3.53 16.64
C ASN A 226 -12.98 3.83 15.14
N VAL A 227 -11.98 3.42 14.38
CA VAL A 227 -11.98 3.50 12.92
C VAL A 227 -12.06 2.09 12.34
N GLU A 228 -12.94 1.91 11.37
CA GLU A 228 -13.06 0.67 10.60
C GLU A 228 -12.32 0.80 9.27
N ILE A 229 -11.76 -0.32 8.79
CA ILE A 229 -11.04 -0.42 7.53
C ILE A 229 -11.57 -1.59 6.70
N GLY A 230 -11.40 -1.53 5.38
CA GLY A 230 -11.73 -2.64 4.49
C GLY A 230 -13.18 -2.69 4.02
N GLN A 231 -13.93 -1.59 4.13
CA GLN A 231 -15.30 -1.53 3.63
C GLN A 231 -15.37 -1.89 2.13
N ARG A 232 -16.48 -2.53 1.73
CA ARG A 232 -16.80 -2.90 0.33
C ARG A 232 -18.21 -2.45 -0.08
N MET A 233 -18.64 -1.30 0.44
CA MET A 233 -19.92 -0.67 0.14
C MET A 233 -19.88 0.20 -1.12
N GLY A 234 -18.77 0.91 -1.35
CA GLY A 234 -18.57 1.81 -2.49
C GLY A 234 -17.44 2.80 -2.24
N PHE A 235 -17.35 3.87 -3.03
CA PHE A 235 -16.31 4.89 -2.84
C PHE A 235 -16.41 5.63 -1.51
N SER A 236 -15.26 5.91 -0.90
CA SER A 236 -15.15 7.00 0.06
C SER A 236 -15.22 8.37 -0.63
N ALA A 237 -15.39 9.44 0.15
CA ALA A 237 -15.27 10.79 -0.39
C ALA A 237 -13.87 11.07 -0.95
N ASN A 238 -12.83 10.49 -0.36
CA ASN A 238 -11.46 10.70 -0.78
C ASN A 238 -11.12 9.90 -2.05
N ASP A 239 -11.71 8.71 -2.25
CA ASP A 239 -11.59 7.96 -3.50
C ASP A 239 -12.09 8.80 -4.68
N LEU A 240 -13.27 9.41 -4.54
CA LEU A 240 -13.85 10.29 -5.56
C LEU A 240 -12.99 11.53 -5.80
N TYR A 241 -12.53 12.20 -4.74
CA TYR A 241 -11.63 13.34 -4.88
C TYR A 241 -10.37 12.95 -5.65
N LYS A 242 -9.75 11.82 -5.29
CA LYS A 242 -8.54 11.30 -5.95
C LYS A 242 -8.80 11.01 -7.43
N ILE A 243 -9.88 10.29 -7.79
CA ILE A 243 -10.21 10.01 -9.20
C ILE A 243 -10.39 11.31 -9.97
N ASN A 244 -11.18 12.23 -9.45
CA ASN A 244 -11.51 13.48 -10.13
C ASN A 244 -10.30 14.40 -10.29
N LYS A 245 -9.40 14.41 -9.30
CA LYS A 245 -8.13 15.12 -9.39
C LYS A 245 -7.15 14.47 -10.37
N LEU A 246 -7.11 13.13 -10.44
CA LEU A 246 -6.22 12.41 -11.35
C LEU A 246 -6.58 12.67 -12.82
N TYR A 247 -7.87 12.80 -13.12
CA TYR A 247 -8.42 12.99 -14.47
C TYR A 247 -8.89 14.42 -14.77
N ASN A 248 -8.59 15.38 -13.89
CA ASN A 248 -8.90 16.80 -14.08
C ASN A 248 -10.39 17.05 -14.42
N CYS A 249 -11.30 16.38 -13.72
CA CYS A 249 -12.73 16.47 -14.00
C CYS A 249 -13.24 17.90 -13.77
N SER A 250 -13.86 18.50 -14.80
CA SER A 250 -14.24 19.92 -14.84
C SER A 250 -15.40 20.29 -13.91
N ASN A 251 -16.20 19.31 -13.48
CA ASN A 251 -17.39 19.52 -12.66
C ASN A 251 -17.34 18.59 -11.45
N LEU A 252 -16.81 19.11 -10.36
CA LEU A 252 -17.36 18.80 -9.06
C LEU A 252 -17.73 20.15 -8.48
N GLU A 253 -19.02 20.39 -8.23
CA GLU A 253 -19.37 21.46 -7.30
C GLU A 253 -18.52 21.24 -6.05
N GLU A 254 -17.81 22.28 -5.64
CA GLU A 254 -17.02 22.28 -4.42
C GLU A 254 -17.92 21.71 -3.33
N VAL A 255 -17.63 20.50 -2.85
CA VAL A 255 -18.26 20.00 -1.63
C VAL A 255 -17.75 20.94 -0.56
N GLU A 256 -18.54 21.98 -0.28
CA GLU A 256 -18.27 22.94 0.76
C GLU A 256 -17.94 22.14 2.01
N THR A 257 -16.71 22.32 2.48
CA THR A 257 -16.32 21.91 3.81
C THR A 257 -17.26 22.63 4.77
N VAL A 258 -18.29 21.94 5.27
CA VAL A 258 -19.11 22.43 6.37
C VAL A 258 -18.27 22.33 7.66
N THR A 259 -17.32 23.26 7.78
CA THR A 259 -16.81 23.71 9.06
C THR A 259 -17.86 24.61 9.69
N THR A 260 -18.77 24.04 10.50
CA THR A 260 -19.57 24.81 11.44
C THR A 260 -19.05 24.59 12.85
N LEU A 261 -18.05 25.39 13.22
CA LEU A 261 -17.76 25.68 14.62
C LEU A 261 -18.86 26.58 15.18
N SER A 262 -19.55 26.04 16.18
CA SER A 262 -20.00 26.68 17.42
C SER A 262 -20.37 28.17 17.39
N LYS A 263 -21.61 28.48 17.82
CA LYS A 263 -21.89 29.53 18.82
C LYS A 263 -23.34 29.47 19.30
N ALA A 264 -23.53 29.15 20.58
CA ALA A 264 -24.60 29.72 21.37
C ALA A 264 -24.13 29.83 22.83
N ALA A 265 -23.86 31.07 23.25
CA ALA A 265 -23.57 31.42 24.63
C ALA A 265 -24.86 31.69 25.39
N LYS A 266 -24.92 31.33 26.68
CA LYS A 266 -25.59 32.12 27.74
C LYS A 266 -24.99 31.77 29.11
N LYS A 267 -24.92 32.81 29.94
CA LYS A 267 -24.05 33.10 31.09
C LYS A 267 -24.81 32.85 32.42
N PRO A 268 -24.33 33.34 33.59
CA PRO A 268 -23.44 32.73 34.60
C PRO A 268 -24.18 32.31 35.90
N LEU A 269 -23.49 31.64 36.85
CA LEU A 269 -23.74 31.79 38.31
C LEU A 269 -22.54 31.30 39.17
N THR A 270 -21.91 32.28 39.82
CA THR A 270 -21.37 32.34 41.20
C THR A 270 -20.55 31.21 41.86
N ALA A 271 -19.28 31.57 42.13
CA ALA A 271 -18.58 31.67 43.42
C ALA A 271 -18.54 30.49 44.42
N GLY A 272 -17.31 30.03 44.70
CA GLY A 272 -16.89 29.37 45.93
C GLY A 272 -15.36 29.40 46.09
N LYS A 273 -14.86 30.22 47.02
CA LYS A 273 -13.47 30.27 47.55
C LYS A 273 -13.14 28.92 48.22
N THR A 274 -11.91 28.42 48.40
CA THR A 274 -10.65 28.88 49.05
C THR A 274 -9.64 27.75 48.77
N GLY A 275 -8.33 27.90 48.57
CA GLY A 275 -7.33 28.55 49.42
C GLY A 275 -5.96 27.84 49.23
N THR A 276 -4.88 28.61 49.35
CA THR A 276 -3.47 28.24 49.69
C THR A 276 -2.72 27.29 48.74
N GLY A 277 -1.69 27.71 47.99
CA GLY A 277 -0.33 28.09 48.46
C GLY A 277 0.50 26.80 48.65
N SER A 278 1.72 26.57 48.15
CA SER A 278 2.78 27.40 47.60
C SER A 278 3.77 26.51 46.83
N SER A 279 4.35 27.10 45.80
CA SER A 279 5.62 26.85 45.10
C SER A 279 6.69 25.98 45.78
N ILE A 280 7.31 25.09 44.99
CA ILE A 280 8.77 24.93 44.96
C ILE A 280 9.23 24.98 43.50
N LYS A 281 10.15 25.89 43.20
CA LYS A 281 10.83 26.07 41.91
C LYS A 281 12.14 25.27 41.91
N LYS A 282 12.45 24.74 40.73
CA LYS A 282 13.75 24.63 40.04
C LYS A 282 15.03 24.55 40.87
N GLU A 283 15.84 23.55 40.55
CA GLU A 283 17.24 23.78 40.20
C GLU A 283 17.55 23.14 38.83
N ILE A 284 18.38 23.87 38.09
CA ILE A 284 18.95 23.61 36.77
C ILE A 284 20.42 23.30 37.05
N GLU A 285 20.97 22.27 36.45
CA GLU A 285 22.40 22.26 36.14
C GLU A 285 22.61 21.84 34.68
N GLU A 286 23.05 22.83 33.89
CA GLU A 286 23.88 22.62 32.71
C GLU A 286 25.23 22.07 33.18
N ASN A 287 25.76 21.06 32.49
CA ASN A 287 27.13 21.19 32.04
C ASN A 287 27.40 20.46 30.73
N SER A 288 28.02 21.22 29.85
CA SER A 288 28.60 20.88 28.56
C SER A 288 29.82 19.96 28.66
N GLY A 289 30.05 19.11 27.63
CA GLY A 289 31.39 18.64 27.25
C GLY A 289 31.55 17.13 27.04
N LYS A 290 31.68 16.71 25.77
CA LYS A 290 32.22 15.41 25.26
C LYS A 290 33.59 15.04 25.89
N PRO A 291 34.11 13.78 25.79
CA PRO A 291 33.80 12.74 24.79
C PRO A 291 33.43 11.33 25.32
N VAL A 292 32.88 10.55 24.39
CA VAL A 292 32.22 9.23 24.50
C VAL A 292 33.23 8.09 24.64
N GLU A 293 33.03 7.23 25.64
CA GLU A 293 33.68 5.92 25.77
C GLU A 293 32.68 4.91 26.34
N GLU A 294 31.92 4.23 25.48
CA GLU A 294 31.06 3.09 25.84
C GLU A 294 30.59 2.41 24.55
N ASP A 295 31.07 1.19 24.25
CA ASP A 295 30.33 0.29 23.34
C ASP A 295 30.89 -1.16 23.40
N CYS A 296 30.50 -1.87 24.46
CA CYS A 296 30.49 -3.34 24.50
C CYS A 296 29.26 -3.80 25.30
N VAL A 297 28.07 -3.49 24.77
CA VAL A 297 26.78 -3.90 25.33
C VAL A 297 25.90 -4.53 24.25
N ASP A 298 25.07 -5.50 24.63
CA ASP A 298 24.06 -6.04 23.72
C ASP A 298 22.93 -5.02 23.56
N ARG A 299 22.62 -4.69 22.30
CA ARG A 299 21.60 -3.70 21.93
C ARG A 299 20.20 -4.30 21.83
N ARG A 300 20.08 -5.62 21.97
CA ARG A 300 18.82 -6.36 21.98
C ARG A 300 18.73 -7.32 23.15
N ARG A 301 17.52 -7.53 23.64
CA ARG A 301 17.21 -8.40 24.79
C ARG A 301 17.30 -9.90 24.48
N ASP A 302 17.31 -10.29 23.21
CA ASP A 302 17.36 -11.68 22.74
C ASP A 302 18.74 -12.13 22.28
N CYS A 303 19.77 -11.30 22.48
CA CYS A 303 21.15 -11.58 22.07
C CYS A 303 21.73 -12.84 22.72
N GLU A 304 21.42 -13.09 23.99
CA GLU A 304 21.89 -14.28 24.71
C GLU A 304 21.28 -15.58 24.14
N PHE A 305 20.00 -15.53 23.75
CA PHE A 305 19.31 -16.65 23.12
C PHE A 305 19.88 -16.96 21.74
N LEU A 306 20.06 -15.92 20.92
CA LEU A 306 20.61 -16.05 19.57
C LEU A 306 22.07 -16.52 19.60
N ALA A 307 22.86 -16.07 20.57
CA ALA A 307 24.23 -16.53 20.77
C ALA A 307 24.29 -18.02 21.11
N ARG A 308 23.48 -18.48 22.06
CA ARG A 308 23.37 -19.91 22.41
C ARG A 308 22.89 -20.79 21.25
N ALA A 309 22.05 -20.24 20.37
CA ALA A 309 21.58 -20.92 19.17
C ALA A 309 22.61 -20.91 18.00
N GLY A 310 23.84 -20.44 18.22
CA GLY A 310 24.94 -20.52 17.26
C GLY A 310 24.94 -19.40 16.21
N HIS A 311 24.13 -18.35 16.41
CA HIS A 311 24.02 -17.26 15.43
C HIS A 311 25.25 -16.34 15.39
N CYS A 312 26.11 -16.38 16.41
CA CYS A 312 27.35 -15.58 16.48
C CYS A 312 28.33 -15.92 15.36
N ASP A 313 28.42 -17.19 14.96
CA ASP A 313 29.35 -17.66 13.93
C ASP A 313 28.65 -18.15 12.65
N SER A 314 27.32 -18.08 12.61
CA SER A 314 26.51 -18.41 11.43
C SER A 314 26.81 -17.48 10.25
N LYS A 315 26.93 -18.06 9.06
CA LYS A 315 27.26 -17.36 7.81
C LYS A 315 26.25 -16.26 7.44
N PHE A 316 25.03 -16.34 7.96
CA PHE A 316 23.94 -15.40 7.65
C PHE A 316 23.74 -14.33 8.73
N SER A 317 23.99 -14.66 10.00
CA SER A 317 23.69 -13.77 11.14
C SER A 317 24.93 -13.18 11.81
N LYS A 318 26.15 -13.65 11.51
CA LYS A 318 27.40 -13.18 12.14
C LYS A 318 27.57 -11.65 12.13
N LYS A 319 27.25 -10.99 11.01
CA LYS A 319 27.33 -9.52 10.91
C LYS A 319 26.30 -8.83 11.80
N PHE A 320 25.06 -9.30 11.73
CA PHE A 320 23.96 -8.81 12.57
C PHE A 320 24.28 -8.99 14.06
N MET A 321 24.83 -10.15 14.44
CA MET A 321 25.19 -10.47 15.82
C MET A 321 26.39 -9.65 16.31
N ALA A 322 27.39 -9.38 15.46
CA ALA A 322 28.52 -8.52 15.83
C ALA A 322 28.09 -7.06 16.08
N GLU A 323 27.09 -6.57 15.33
CA GLU A 323 26.60 -5.18 15.41
C GLU A 323 25.57 -4.96 16.54
N ASN A 324 24.82 -5.99 16.92
CA ASN A 324 23.70 -5.86 17.86
C ASN A 324 23.87 -6.67 19.14
N CYS A 325 24.72 -7.69 19.13
CA CYS A 325 24.90 -8.67 20.20
C CYS A 325 26.39 -8.86 20.53
N SER A 326 27.14 -7.77 20.50
CA SER A 326 28.61 -7.74 20.59
C SER A 326 29.13 -8.34 21.91
N LYS A 327 28.37 -8.21 23.00
CA LYS A 327 28.70 -8.78 24.32
C LYS A 327 28.33 -10.26 24.38
N SER A 328 27.13 -10.64 23.94
CA SER A 328 26.67 -12.03 23.93
C SER A 328 27.44 -12.93 22.96
N CYS A 329 28.10 -12.36 21.94
CA CYS A 329 28.89 -13.10 20.96
C CYS A 329 30.41 -12.99 21.15
N ASP A 330 30.86 -12.41 22.25
CA ASP A 330 32.28 -12.17 22.54
C ASP A 330 33.02 -11.47 21.38
N LYS A 331 32.35 -10.55 20.67
CA LYS A 331 32.90 -9.83 19.50
C LYS A 331 33.25 -8.37 19.81
N CYS A 332 33.52 -8.04 21.08
CA CYS A 332 33.92 -6.68 21.42
C CYS A 332 35.31 -6.35 20.81
N PRO A 333 35.49 -5.15 20.21
CA PRO A 333 36.69 -4.85 19.44
C PRO A 333 37.93 -4.83 20.33
N THR A 334 39.00 -5.50 19.90
CA THR A 334 40.37 -5.24 20.36
C THR A 334 41.10 -4.49 19.24
N GLU A 335 41.55 -3.29 19.60
CA GLU A 335 42.32 -2.25 18.88
C GLU A 335 42.55 -2.27 17.34
N LYS A 336 42.39 -1.05 16.80
CA LYS A 336 42.54 -0.47 15.45
C LYS A 336 43.74 -0.97 14.59
N VAL A 337 43.58 -0.94 13.25
CA VAL A 337 44.41 -0.16 12.28
C VAL A 337 43.64 0.04 10.95
N VAL A 338 43.78 1.23 10.35
CA VAL A 338 43.17 1.77 9.12
C VAL A 338 44.11 1.56 7.91
N LYS A 339 43.59 1.26 6.70
CA LYS A 339 43.75 2.04 5.43
C LYS A 339 43.38 1.28 4.13
N GLU A 340 42.42 1.90 3.43
CA GLU A 340 42.28 2.22 1.99
C GLU A 340 42.52 1.19 0.86
N THR A 341 41.39 0.91 0.18
CA THR A 341 41.10 0.80 -1.27
C THR A 341 41.93 -0.13 -2.17
N ASP A 342 41.28 -1.16 -2.74
CA ASP A 342 40.82 -1.08 -4.13
C ASP A 342 39.66 -2.05 -4.47
N LYS A 343 38.88 -1.69 -5.48
CA LYS A 343 37.55 -2.22 -5.84
C LYS A 343 37.54 -3.66 -6.36
N SER A 344 36.65 -4.48 -5.80
CA SER A 344 35.91 -5.54 -6.52
C SER A 344 34.79 -6.05 -5.61
N GLU A 345 33.55 -5.63 -5.85
CA GLU A 345 32.40 -6.13 -5.10
C GLU A 345 31.48 -6.87 -6.08
N SER A 346 31.71 -8.18 -6.22
CA SER A 346 30.76 -9.09 -6.85
C SER A 346 29.62 -9.38 -5.86
N THR A 347 28.58 -8.57 -5.89
CA THR A 347 27.33 -8.84 -5.16
C THR A 347 26.67 -10.08 -5.74
N LYS A 348 26.36 -11.07 -4.91
CA LYS A 348 25.64 -12.27 -5.34
C LYS A 348 24.29 -11.89 -5.96
N CYS A 349 24.08 -12.35 -7.19
CA CYS A 349 22.90 -12.15 -8.00
C CYS A 349 21.75 -13.07 -7.57
N GLU A 350 20.87 -12.62 -6.67
CA GLU A 350 19.73 -13.40 -6.17
C GLU A 350 18.45 -12.56 -6.14
N ASP A 351 17.29 -13.21 -6.29
CA ASP A 351 15.99 -12.58 -6.13
C ASP A 351 15.56 -12.60 -4.67
N ALA A 352 14.98 -11.50 -4.20
CA ALA A 352 14.53 -11.31 -2.82
C ALA A 352 13.02 -11.60 -2.63
N ARG A 353 12.31 -11.97 -3.69
CA ARG A 353 10.86 -12.25 -3.70
C ARG A 353 10.54 -13.48 -4.56
N THR A 354 9.53 -14.24 -4.18
CA THR A 354 9.10 -15.49 -4.85
C THR A 354 8.42 -15.27 -6.20
N TRP A 355 7.90 -14.06 -6.45
CA TRP A 355 7.23 -13.68 -7.69
C TRP A 355 8.14 -12.97 -8.71
N CYS A 356 9.42 -12.79 -8.40
CA CYS A 356 10.36 -12.07 -9.27
C CYS A 356 10.44 -12.65 -10.68
N GLU A 357 10.42 -13.97 -10.84
CA GLU A 357 10.49 -14.63 -12.14
C GLU A 357 9.27 -14.29 -13.00
N LYS A 358 8.08 -14.40 -12.42
CA LYS A 358 6.82 -14.05 -13.08
C LYS A 358 6.81 -12.58 -13.51
N TRP A 359 7.31 -11.68 -12.67
CA TRP A 359 7.37 -10.25 -12.98
C TRP A 359 8.42 -9.89 -14.02
N ALA A 360 9.57 -10.54 -13.98
CA ALA A 360 10.59 -10.35 -15.00
C ALA A 360 10.12 -10.84 -16.37
N ASN A 361 9.47 -12.01 -16.40
CA ASN A 361 8.82 -12.55 -17.59
C ASN A 361 7.68 -11.63 -18.08
N SER A 362 7.04 -10.87 -17.17
CA SER A 362 6.06 -9.84 -17.53
C SER A 362 6.66 -8.50 -17.99
N GLY A 363 7.98 -8.39 -18.15
CA GLY A 363 8.65 -7.18 -18.65
C GLY A 363 8.89 -6.08 -17.61
N MET A 364 8.58 -6.32 -16.32
CA MET A 364 8.67 -5.34 -15.23
C MET A 364 10.09 -4.76 -15.05
N CYS A 365 11.12 -5.54 -15.36
CA CYS A 365 12.52 -5.14 -15.29
C CYS A 365 12.86 -3.96 -16.19
N THR A 366 12.10 -3.78 -17.27
CA THR A 366 12.35 -2.75 -18.28
C THR A 366 11.44 -1.53 -18.15
N GLN A 367 10.39 -1.64 -17.33
CA GLN A 367 9.46 -0.54 -17.12
C GLN A 367 10.08 0.55 -16.27
N ALA A 368 10.04 1.81 -16.70
CA ALA A 368 10.58 2.91 -15.92
C ALA A 368 10.00 2.97 -14.49
N LEU A 369 8.72 2.58 -14.32
CA LEU A 369 8.04 2.52 -13.02
C LEU A 369 8.64 1.46 -12.10
N PHE A 370 8.76 0.21 -12.56
CA PHE A 370 9.17 -0.92 -11.72
C PHE A 370 10.67 -1.21 -11.76
N LYS A 371 11.41 -0.69 -12.74
CA LYS A 371 12.84 -0.92 -12.92
C LYS A 371 13.65 -0.69 -11.64
N PRO A 372 13.46 0.39 -10.85
CA PRO A 372 14.20 0.57 -9.60
C PRO A 372 13.87 -0.47 -8.52
N TYR A 373 12.61 -0.89 -8.45
CA TYR A 373 12.17 -1.93 -7.52
C TYR A 373 12.73 -3.29 -7.96
N MET A 374 12.53 -3.63 -9.23
CA MET A 374 12.93 -4.89 -9.85
C MET A 374 14.46 -5.05 -9.86
N SER A 375 15.23 -3.99 -10.11
CA SER A 375 16.70 -4.03 -10.02
C SER A 375 17.20 -4.28 -8.61
N LYS A 376 16.43 -3.90 -7.58
CA LYS A 376 16.82 -4.04 -6.18
C LYS A 376 16.33 -5.34 -5.54
N LYS A 377 15.15 -5.81 -5.94
CA LYS A 377 14.46 -6.93 -5.31
C LYS A 377 14.41 -8.18 -6.19
N CYS A 378 14.59 -8.03 -7.49
CA CYS A 378 14.46 -9.10 -8.48
C CYS A 378 15.62 -9.08 -9.48
N ALA A 379 16.83 -8.75 -9.00
CA ALA A 379 18.00 -8.53 -9.85
C ALA A 379 18.34 -9.76 -10.71
N LYS A 380 18.20 -10.97 -10.15
CA LYS A 380 18.47 -12.22 -10.83
C LYS A 380 17.45 -12.50 -11.92
N SER A 381 16.16 -12.45 -11.59
CA SER A 381 15.08 -12.62 -12.56
C SER A 381 15.15 -11.57 -13.66
N CYS A 382 15.59 -10.34 -13.35
CA CYS A 382 15.73 -9.26 -14.31
C CYS A 382 17.01 -9.25 -15.13
N GLN A 383 17.93 -10.18 -14.87
CA GLN A 383 19.25 -10.20 -15.51
C GLN A 383 19.96 -8.84 -15.34
N LEU A 384 19.79 -8.22 -14.16
CA LEU A 384 20.39 -6.93 -13.78
C LEU A 384 21.57 -7.13 -12.82
N CYS A 385 22.14 -8.32 -12.89
CA CYS A 385 23.44 -8.69 -12.38
C CYS A 385 24.42 -8.64 -13.58
#